data_AF-A0A352L2W7-F1
#
_entry.id   AF-A0A352L2W7-F1
#
_cell.length_a   1.000
_cell.length_b   1.000
_cell.length_c   1.000
_cell.angle_alpha   90.00
_cell.angle_beta   90.00
_cell.angle_gamma   90.00
#
_symmetry.space_group_name_H-M   'P 1'
#
loop_
_entity.id
_entity.type
_entity.pdbx_description
1 polymer ?
#
loop_
_entity_poly.entity_id
_entity_poly.type
_entity_poly.pdbx_seq_one_letter_code
_entity_poly.pdbx_strand_id
1 'polypeptide(L)' 'TVAAYVNDFRINAAYQNDSQKRQYAWGYGSGHTGGCQVVLGDGSVRFLSENIDALTFWRLTYLHDGAVIGEF' A
#
# COMPACT_ATOMS: atom_id res chain seq x y z
N THR A 1 9.45 -1.07 28.31
CA THR A 1 9.69 -1.77 27.03
C THR A 1 9.02 -0.94 25.95
N VAL A 2 9.77 -0.41 24.98
CA VAL A 2 9.16 0.35 23.88
C VAL A 2 8.35 -0.64 23.05
N ALA A 3 7.08 -0.32 22.75
CA ALA A 3 6.25 -1.17 21.90
C ALA A 3 6.97 -1.39 20.56
N ALA A 4 7.00 -2.63 20.08
CA ALA A 4 7.57 -2.93 18.79
C ALA A 4 6.89 -2.04 17.73
N TYR A 5 7.69 -1.31 16.95
CA TYR A 5 7.17 -0.54 15.84
C TYR A 5 6.60 -1.53 14.79
N VAL A 6 5.28 -1.59 14.71
CA VAL A 6 4.58 -2.40 13.70
C VAL A 6 4.40 -1.51 12.47
N ASN A 7 5.17 -1.80 11.42
CA ASN A 7 4.96 -1.17 10.13
C ASN A 7 3.65 -1.67 9.52
N ASP A 8 2.73 -0.75 9.20
CA ASP A 8 1.53 -1.02 8.41
C ASP A 8 1.68 -0.29 7.07
N PHE A 9 2.08 -1.05 6.03
CA PHE A 9 2.35 -0.50 4.69
C PHE A 9 1.19 -0.67 3.70
N ARG A 10 0.00 -1.07 4.18
CA ARG A 10 -1.20 -1.18 3.32
C ARG A 10 -1.67 0.19 2.82
N ILE A 11 -2.54 0.17 1.82
CA ILE A 11 -3.20 1.37 1.31
C ILE A 11 -4.06 1.99 2.41
N ASN A 12 -3.99 3.32 2.54
CA ASN A 12 -4.69 4.10 3.57
C ASN A 12 -4.30 3.73 5.02
N ALA A 13 -3.13 3.09 5.24
CA ALA A 13 -2.65 2.77 6.58
C ALA A 13 -2.38 4.03 7.42
N ALA A 14 -2.85 4.04 8.67
CA ALA A 14 -2.49 5.07 9.62
C ALA A 14 -1.05 4.85 10.14
N TYR A 15 -0.29 5.93 10.25
CA TYR A 15 1.02 5.91 10.88
C TYR A 15 0.85 5.67 12.39
N GLN A 16 1.38 4.54 12.88
CA GLN A 16 1.10 4.04 14.23
C GLN A 16 1.52 5.00 15.36
N ASN A 17 2.53 5.84 15.13
CA ASN A 17 3.05 6.78 16.12
C ASN A 17 2.45 8.20 15.97
N ASP A 18 1.35 8.35 15.24
CA ASP A 18 0.65 9.63 15.08
C ASP A 18 -0.70 9.64 15.80
N SER A 19 -0.87 10.57 16.75
CA SER A 19 -2.12 10.74 17.49
C SER A 19 -3.30 11.12 16.59
N GLN A 20 -3.05 11.74 15.44
CA GLN A 20 -4.07 12.13 14.48
C GLN A 20 -4.40 11.01 13.48
N LYS A 21 -3.74 9.83 13.59
CA LYS A 21 -3.92 8.68 12.70
C LYS A 21 -3.75 9.01 11.22
N ARG A 22 -2.86 9.96 10.90
CA ARG A 22 -2.57 10.33 9.51
C ARG A 22 -1.79 9.24 8.82
N GLN A 23 -1.93 9.16 7.50
CA GLN A 23 -1.11 8.28 6.67
C GLN A 23 0.36 8.72 6.72
N TYR A 24 1.27 7.75 6.70
CA TYR A 24 2.71 8.04 6.61
C TYR A 24 3.03 8.69 5.26
N ALA A 25 3.95 9.67 5.23
CA ALA A 25 4.27 10.44 4.03
C ALA A 25 4.71 9.58 2.83
N TRP A 26 5.28 8.41 3.11
CA TRP A 26 5.75 7.44 2.10
C TRP A 26 4.82 6.22 1.98
N GLY A 27 3.67 6.24 2.66
CA GLY A 27 2.63 5.23 2.51
C GLY A 27 1.74 5.54 1.32
N TYR A 28 1.13 4.50 0.74
CA TYR A 28 0.21 4.63 -0.39
C TYR A 28 -1.22 4.89 0.12
N GLY A 29 -1.98 5.72 -0.58
CA GLY A 29 -3.38 5.98 -0.22
C GLY A 29 -4.01 7.11 -0.99
N SER A 30 -5.34 7.17 -0.94
CA SER A 30 -6.14 8.22 -1.59
C SER A 30 -7.07 8.94 -0.60
N GLY A 31 -7.18 8.45 0.63
CA GLY A 31 -8.15 8.94 1.62
C GLY A 31 -9.59 8.46 1.38
N HIS A 32 -9.86 7.75 0.28
CA HIS A 32 -11.15 7.13 0.02
C HIS A 32 -11.25 5.75 0.68
N THR A 33 -12.42 5.44 1.22
CA THR A 33 -12.72 4.12 1.76
C THR A 33 -12.61 3.05 0.66
N GLY A 34 -11.92 1.95 0.97
CA GLY A 34 -11.86 0.77 0.13
C GLY A 34 -10.59 0.64 -0.71
N GLY A 35 -9.85 1.73 -0.94
CA GLY A 35 -8.58 1.65 -1.69
C GLY A 35 -8.20 2.89 -2.49
N CYS A 36 -7.49 2.67 -3.60
CA CYS A 36 -7.11 3.75 -4.52
C CYS A 36 -7.07 3.27 -5.98
N GLN A 37 -7.20 4.22 -6.91
CA GLN A 37 -6.91 3.99 -8.32
C GLN A 37 -5.42 4.23 -8.56
N VAL A 38 -4.75 3.32 -9.25
CA VAL A 38 -3.33 3.43 -9.59
C VAL A 38 -3.13 3.28 -11.10
N VAL A 39 -2.12 3.96 -11.62
CA VAL A 39 -1.65 3.80 -13.00
C VAL A 39 -0.52 2.76 -12.99
N LEU A 40 -0.60 1.77 -13.86
CA LEU A 40 0.46 0.78 -14.06
C LEU A 40 1.50 1.29 -15.06
N GLY A 41 2.66 0.62 -15.13
CA GLY A 41 3.73 0.99 -16.05
C GLY A 41 3.35 0.93 -17.54
N ASP A 42 2.28 0.21 -17.88
CA ASP A 42 1.71 0.13 -19.24
C ASP A 42 0.66 1.23 -19.53
N GLY A 43 0.39 2.12 -18.59
CA GLY A 43 -0.59 3.21 -18.71
C GLY A 43 -2.03 2.79 -18.39
N SER A 44 -2.29 1.53 -18.09
CA SER A 44 -3.62 1.10 -17.62
C SER A 44 -3.90 1.59 -16.20
N VAL A 45 -5.18 1.88 -15.90
CA VAL A 45 -5.62 2.25 -14.56
C VAL A 45 -6.34 1.07 -13.92
N ARG A 46 -5.94 0.71 -12.70
CA ARG A 46 -6.58 -0.36 -11.94
C ARG A 46 -6.90 0.11 -10.52
N PHE A 47 -8.00 -0.42 -9.99
CA PHE A 47 -8.35 -0.22 -8.60
C PHE A 47 -7.58 -1.23 -7.73
N LEU A 48 -6.89 -0.73 -6.71
CA LEU A 48 -6.27 -1.56 -5.68
C LEU A 48 -7.05 -1.41 -4.37
N SER A 49 -7.52 -2.56 -3.87
CA SER A 49 -8.20 -2.65 -2.58
C SER A 49 -7.25 -2.37 -1.42
N GLU A 50 -7.72 -1.68 -0.38
CA GLU A 50 -6.99 -1.56 0.88
C GLU A 50 -6.79 -2.88 1.63
N ASN A 51 -7.52 -3.92 1.20
CA ASN A 51 -7.44 -5.29 1.72
C ASN A 51 -6.68 -6.25 0.78
N ILE A 52 -5.95 -5.73 -0.22
CA ILE A 52 -5.10 -6.56 -1.09
C ILE A 52 -4.08 -7.35 -0.26
N ASP A 53 -3.74 -8.55 -0.71
CA ASP A 53 -2.67 -9.34 -0.10
C ASP A 53 -1.34 -8.54 -0.08
N ALA A 54 -0.68 -8.54 1.07
CA ALA A 54 0.51 -7.72 1.29
C ALA A 54 1.66 -8.11 0.35
N LEU A 55 1.84 -9.40 0.05
CA LEU A 55 2.90 -9.85 -0.83
C LEU A 55 2.63 -9.42 -2.28
N THR A 56 1.39 -9.55 -2.75
CA THR A 56 0.97 -9.01 -4.06
C THR A 56 1.22 -7.51 -4.14
N PHE A 57 0.83 -6.76 -3.11
CA PHE A 57 1.05 -5.31 -3.06
C PHE A 57 2.53 -4.93 -3.14
N TRP A 58 3.39 -5.59 -2.36
CA TRP A 58 4.83 -5.30 -2.38
C TRP A 58 5.44 -5.57 -3.75
N ARG A 59 5.11 -6.71 -4.37
CA ARG A 59 5.59 -7.05 -5.71
C ARG A 59 5.15 -6.02 -6.75
N LEU A 60 3.93 -5.48 -6.65
CA LEU A 60 3.46 -4.42 -7.56
C LEU A 60 4.28 -3.14 -7.46
N THR A 61 4.90 -2.89 -6.29
CA THR A 61 5.66 -1.66 -6.02
C THR A 61 7.18 -1.85 -6.14
N TYR A 62 7.68 -3.08 -6.16
CA TYR A 62 9.11 -3.39 -6.20
C TYR A 62 9.60 -3.57 -7.64
N LEU A 63 10.04 -2.47 -8.24
CA LEU A 63 10.47 -2.40 -9.65
C LEU A 63 11.54 -3.43 -10.06
N HIS A 64 12.40 -3.86 -9.14
CA HIS A 64 13.61 -4.65 -9.44
C HIS A 64 13.61 -6.04 -8.79
N ASP A 65 12.47 -6.55 -8.35
CA ASP A 65 12.38 -7.88 -7.73
C ASP A 65 12.39 -9.04 -8.75
N GLY A 66 12.08 -8.76 -10.02
CA GLY A 66 12.00 -9.75 -11.10
C GLY A 66 10.83 -10.73 -10.98
N ALA A 67 9.88 -10.49 -10.08
CA ALA A 67 8.75 -11.37 -9.84
C ALA A 67 7.63 -11.13 -10.86
N VAL A 68 7.10 -12.21 -11.43
CA VAL A 68 5.89 -12.14 -12.27
C VAL A 68 4.66 -12.18 -11.35
N ILE A 69 3.77 -11.21 -11.52
CA ILE A 69 2.51 -11.11 -10.78
C ILE A 69 1.37 -11.54 -11.71
N GLY A 70 0.48 -12.38 -11.18
CA GLY A 70 -0.74 -12.79 -11.88
C GLY A 70 -1.80 -11.70 -11.88
N GLU A 71 -3.07 -12.10 -11.98
CA GLU A 71 -4.21 -11.20 -11.83
C GLU A 71 -4.41 -10.82 -10.35
N PHE A 72 -4.73 -9.55 -10.09
CA PHE A 72 -4.86 -8.95 -8.76
C PHE A 72 -5.97 -7.90 -8.71
#